data_AF-A0A7I4EDF6-F1
#
_entry.id   AF-A0A7I4EDF6-F1
#
_cell.length_a   1.000
_cell.length_b   1.000
_cell.length_c   1.000
_cell.angle_alpha   90.00
_cell.angle_beta   90.00
_cell.angle_gamma   90.00
#
_symmetry.space_group_name_H-M   'P 1'
#
loop_
_entity.id
_entity.type
_entity.pdbx_description
1 polymer ?
#
loop_
_entity_poly.entity_id
_entity_poly.type
_entity_poly.pdbx_seq_one_letter_code
_entity_poly.pdbx_strand_id
1 'polypeptide(L)'
;MFRPFVGEVLIAKLKRCDKAGLYLSLGSFFEDIHIPEHLLQQPSKFDEEEKLWIWNYNGADMFMDLEEDVRFRVVQVKYPPIPIEQEKDARPFAPMAITGDINADGLGLVAWWS
;
A
#
# COMPACT_ATOMS: atom_id res chain seq x y z
N MET A 1 -18.08 8.55 9.28
CA MET A 1 -17.95 8.33 7.81
C MET A 1 -16.49 8.40 7.47
N PHE A 2 -15.92 7.37 6.85
CA PHE A 2 -14.52 7.37 6.41
C PHE A 2 -14.43 8.06 5.05
N ARG A 3 -13.67 9.16 4.95
CA ARG A 3 -13.58 10.02 3.76
C ARG A 3 -12.16 10.62 3.67
N PRO A 4 -11.17 9.83 3.22
CA PRO A 4 -9.79 10.29 3.16
C PRO A 4 -9.60 11.36 2.08
N PHE A 5 -8.52 12.14 2.19
CA PHE A 5 -8.19 13.20 1.23
C PHE A 5 -6.74 13.13 0.76
N VAL A 6 -6.48 13.65 -0.45
CA VAL A 6 -5.13 13.70 -1.02
C VAL A 6 -4.21 14.52 -0.11
N GLY A 7 -3.07 13.95 0.25
CA GLY A 7 -2.11 14.52 1.20
C GLY A 7 -2.29 14.05 2.64
N GLU A 8 -3.41 13.40 2.99
CA GLU A 8 -3.60 12.80 4.31
C GLU A 8 -2.59 11.67 4.56
N VAL A 9 -2.02 11.61 5.76
CA VAL A 9 -1.12 10.53 6.18
C VAL A 9 -1.89 9.59 7.10
N LEU A 10 -1.90 8.31 6.75
CA LEU A 10 -2.60 7.25 7.47
C LEU A 10 -1.63 6.13 7.83
N ILE A 11 -2.01 5.31 8.80
CA ILE A 11 -1.29 4.08 9.17
C ILE A 11 -2.22 2.91 8.87
N ALA A 12 -1.75 1.95 8.07
CA ALA A 12 -2.47 0.74 7.70
C ALA A 12 -1.53 -0.47 7.74
N LYS A 13 -2.11 -1.65 7.92
CA LYS A 13 -1.36 -2.90 8.02
C LYS A 13 -1.02 -3.44 6.64
N LEU A 14 0.23 -3.85 6.42
CA LEU A 14 0.64 -4.50 5.18
C LEU A 14 0.08 -5.92 5.13
N LYS A 15 -0.78 -6.22 4.15
CA LYS A 15 -1.43 -7.53 4.02
C LYS A 15 -0.86 -8.39 2.90
N ARG A 16 -0.35 -7.74 1.86
CA ARG A 16 0.19 -8.44 0.69
C ARG A 16 1.20 -7.57 -0.04
N CYS A 17 2.21 -8.23 -0.60
CA CYS A 17 3.16 -7.67 -1.54
C CYS A 17 3.07 -8.42 -2.87
N ASP A 18 3.24 -7.72 -3.98
CA ASP A 18 3.56 -8.31 -5.28
C ASP A 18 4.39 -7.32 -6.11
N LYS A 19 4.76 -7.69 -7.34
CA LYS A 19 5.50 -6.81 -8.25
C LYS A 19 4.81 -5.48 -8.56
N ALA A 20 3.49 -5.39 -8.42
CA ALA A 20 2.78 -4.14 -8.65
C ALA A 20 2.89 -3.20 -7.45
N GLY A 21 3.14 -3.72 -6.24
CA GLY A 21 3.38 -2.92 -5.05
C GLY A 21 2.86 -3.56 -3.75
N LEU A 22 2.40 -2.70 -2.84
CA LEU A 22 1.90 -3.06 -1.50
C LEU A 22 0.39 -2.94 -1.42
N TYR A 23 -0.25 -3.85 -0.70
CA TYR A 23 -1.69 -3.85 -0.45
C TYR A 23 -1.92 -3.77 1.05
N LEU A 24 -2.57 -2.70 1.48
CA LEU A 24 -2.72 -2.35 2.89
C LEU A 24 -4.18 -2.49 3.34
N SER A 25 -4.39 -2.72 4.63
CA SER A 25 -5.73 -2.68 5.22
C SER A 25 -5.78 -1.83 6.48
N LEU A 26 -6.89 -1.11 6.66
CA LEU A 26 -7.23 -0.42 7.91
C LEU A 26 -8.06 -1.37 8.78
N GLY A 27 -7.49 -2.53 9.13
CA GLY A 27 -8.19 -3.56 9.87
C GLY A 27 -9.26 -4.26 9.03
N SER A 28 -10.46 -4.46 9.59
CA SER A 28 -11.56 -5.20 8.96
C SER A 28 -12.54 -4.34 8.15
N PHE A 29 -12.45 -3.01 8.24
CA PHE A 29 -13.45 -2.12 7.62
C PHE A 29 -13.06 -1.61 6.22
N PHE A 30 -11.78 -1.66 5.85
CA PHE A 30 -11.30 -1.18 4.56
C PHE A 30 -9.98 -1.84 4.13
N GLU A 31 -9.92 -2.39 2.93
CA GLU A 31 -8.76 -3.14 2.40
C GLU A 31 -8.34 -2.73 0.97
N ASP A 32 -9.07 -1.82 0.33
CA ASP A 32 -8.80 -1.36 -1.04
C ASP A 32 -7.76 -0.22 -1.06
N ILE A 33 -6.60 -0.46 -0.45
CA ILE A 33 -5.45 0.46 -0.42
C ILE A 33 -4.28 -0.16 -1.17
N HIS A 34 -3.75 0.54 -2.17
CA HIS A 34 -2.61 0.10 -2.96
C HIS A 34 -1.50 1.16 -3.01
N ILE A 35 -0.26 0.76 -2.76
CA ILE A 35 0.94 1.58 -2.94
C ILE A 35 1.71 0.99 -4.14
N PRO A 36 1.65 1.59 -5.33
CA PRO A 36 2.28 1.03 -6.52
C PRO A 36 3.81 1.13 -6.45
N GLU A 37 4.52 0.23 -7.13
CA GLU A 37 5.98 0.11 -7.07
C GLU A 37 6.75 1.42 -7.34
N HIS A 38 6.27 2.24 -8.28
CA HIS A 38 6.89 3.51 -8.64
C HIS A 38 6.67 4.62 -7.59
N LEU A 39 5.84 4.38 -6.58
CA LEU A 39 5.59 5.26 -5.43
C LEU A 39 6.16 4.70 -4.11
N LEU A 40 6.97 3.63 -4.18
CA LEU A 40 7.79 3.17 -3.07
C LEU A 40 9.02 4.06 -2.90
N GLN A 41 9.70 3.94 -1.75
CA GLN A 41 11.02 4.53 -1.57
C GLN A 41 12.00 4.05 -2.66
N GLN A 42 13.02 4.85 -2.94
CA GLN A 42 14.05 4.49 -3.90
C GLN A 42 15.43 4.54 -3.24
N PRO A 43 16.35 3.63 -3.59
CA PRO A 43 16.13 2.47 -4.47
C PRO A 43 15.40 1.31 -3.77
N SER A 44 14.39 0.73 -4.42
CA SER A 44 13.72 -0.50 -3.93
C SER A 44 13.70 -1.61 -4.98
N LYS A 45 13.70 -2.87 -4.54
CA LYS A 45 13.60 -4.07 -5.39
C LYS A 45 12.57 -5.04 -4.81
N PHE A 46 11.88 -5.78 -5.68
CA PHE A 46 11.04 -6.90 -5.27
C PHE A 46 11.88 -8.17 -5.19
N ASP A 47 11.88 -8.83 -4.03
CA ASP A 47 12.48 -10.13 -3.84
C ASP A 47 11.47 -11.22 -4.23
N GLU A 48 11.82 -12.02 -5.23
CA GLU A 48 10.95 -13.08 -5.75
C GLU A 48 10.90 -14.33 -4.89
N GLU A 49 11.91 -14.56 -4.06
CA GLU A 49 11.97 -15.70 -3.15
C GLU A 49 11.12 -15.41 -1.91
N GLU A 50 11.35 -14.26 -1.28
CA GLU A 50 10.64 -13.82 -0.08
C GLU A 50 9.25 -13.23 -0.38
N LYS A 51 9.01 -12.84 -1.65
CA LYS A 51 7.79 -12.10 -2.07
C LYS A 51 7.59 -10.79 -1.31
N LEU A 52 8.69 -10.12 -0.95
CA LEU A 52 8.70 -8.85 -0.23
C LEU A 52 9.37 -7.76 -1.05
N TRP A 53 8.98 -6.51 -0.80
CA TRP A 53 9.72 -5.36 -1.27
C TRP A 53 10.85 -5.04 -0.28
N ILE A 54 12.02 -4.72 -0.82
CA ILE A 54 13.20 -4.35 -0.06
C ILE A 54 13.57 -2.93 -0.47
N TRP A 55 13.59 -2.02 0.50
CA TRP A 55 14.15 -0.69 0.34
C TRP A 55 15.62 -0.70 0.75
N ASN A 56 16.52 -0.32 -0.16
CA ASN A 56 17.92 -0.15 0.19
C ASN A 56 18.16 1.27 0.71
N TYR A 57 18.37 1.39 2.01
CA TYR A 57 18.61 2.65 2.71
C TYR A 57 20.06 2.72 3.19
N ASN A 58 20.85 3.62 2.59
CA ASN A 58 22.26 3.81 2.94
C ASN A 58 23.10 2.51 2.96
N GLY A 59 22.81 1.59 2.03
CA GLY A 59 23.49 0.30 1.93
C GLY A 59 22.95 -0.80 2.85
N ALA A 60 21.91 -0.52 3.65
CA ALA A 60 21.18 -1.52 4.42
C ALA A 60 19.88 -1.92 3.70
N ASP A 61 19.58 -3.22 3.67
CA ASP A 61 18.34 -3.75 3.12
C ASP A 61 17.24 -3.73 4.20
N MET A 62 16.18 -2.96 3.94
CA MET A 62 15.02 -2.78 4.82
C MET A 62 13.82 -3.50 4.20
N PHE A 63 13.32 -4.54 4.87
CA PHE A 63 12.25 -5.41 4.36
C PHE A 63 10.87 -4.85 4.71
N MET A 64 9.96 -4.84 3.73
CA MET A 64 8.56 -4.49 3.93
C MET A 64 7.78 -5.72 4.41
N ASP A 65 7.97 -6.06 5.68
CA ASP A 65 7.40 -7.27 6.29
C ASP A 65 5.87 -7.25 6.37
N LEU A 66 5.26 -8.40 6.10
CA LEU A 66 3.81 -8.56 6.21
C LEU A 66 3.36 -8.37 7.67
N GLU A 67 2.10 -7.96 7.82
CA GLU A 67 1.43 -7.72 9.10
C GLU A 67 2.00 -6.55 9.94
N GLU A 68 3.01 -5.84 9.44
CA GLU A 68 3.52 -4.60 10.04
C GLU A 68 2.71 -3.36 9.67
N ASP A 69 2.81 -2.34 10.51
CA ASP A 69 2.15 -1.06 10.31
C ASP A 69 2.94 -0.17 9.33
N VAL A 70 2.29 0.24 8.26
CA VAL A 70 2.82 1.12 7.21
C VAL A 70 2.17 2.49 7.30
N ARG A 71 3.01 3.51 7.50
CA ARG A 71 2.62 4.91 7.37
C ARG A 71 2.71 5.31 5.89
N PHE A 72 1.58 5.65 5.29
CA PHE A 72 1.50 6.04 3.88
C PHE A 72 0.75 7.36 3.73
N ARG A 73 1.03 8.07 2.63
CA ARG A 73 0.31 9.28 2.26
C ARG A 73 -0.70 8.96 1.16
N VAL A 74 -1.92 9.46 1.30
CA VAL A 74 -2.96 9.34 0.27
C VAL A 74 -2.61 10.21 -0.92
N VAL A 75 -2.47 9.61 -2.10
CA VAL A 75 -2.19 10.31 -3.37
C VAL A 75 -3.46 10.42 -4.21
N GLN A 76 -4.33 9.43 -4.13
CA GLN A 76 -5.58 9.42 -4.89
C GLN A 76 -6.68 8.65 -4.16
N VAL A 77 -7.91 9.16 -4.27
CA VAL A 77 -9.13 8.43 -3.89
C VAL A 77 -10.01 8.32 -5.13
N LYS A 78 -10.36 7.10 -5.53
CA LYS A 78 -11.24 6.81 -6.67
C LYS A 78 -12.54 6.19 -6.20
N TYR A 79 -13.63 6.58 -6.86
CA TYR A 79 -14.96 5.98 -6.71
C TYR A 79 -15.35 5.40 -8.06
N PRO A 80 -14.96 4.15 -8.37
CA PRO A 80 -15.29 3.54 -9.64
C PRO A 80 -16.82 3.40 -9.80
N PRO A 81 -17.35 3.49 -11.03
CA PRO A 81 -18.76 3.25 -11.28
C PRO A 81 -19.10 1.79 -10.95
N ILE A 82 -20.33 1.55 -10.50
CA ILE A 82 -20.83 0.20 -10.20
C ILE A 82 -20.78 -0.62 -11.50
N PRO A 83 -20.07 -1.77 -11.51
CA PRO A 83 -20.01 -2.62 -12.69
C PRO A 83 -21.36 -3.24 -12.98
N ILE A 84 -21.77 -3.23 -14.25
CA ILE A 84 -23.03 -3.81 -14.73
C ILE A 84 -22.93 -5.34 -14.78
N GLU A 85 -21.76 -5.85 -15.13
CA GLU A 85 -21.42 -7.27 -15.14
C GLU A 85 -20.12 -7.48 -14.35
N GLN A 86 -20.09 -8.52 -13.51
CA GLN A 86 -18.88 -9.00 -12.85
C GLN A 86 -18.66 -10.45 -13.28
N GLU A 87 -17.46 -10.74 -13.75
CA GLU A 87 -17.04 -12.13 -14.00
C GLU A 87 -17.10 -12.92 -12.69
N LYS A 88 -17.46 -14.20 -12.76
CA LYS A 88 -17.65 -15.04 -11.56
C LYS A 88 -16.41 -15.12 -10.65
N ASP A 89 -15.23 -14.98 -11.24
CA ASP A 89 -13.93 -15.07 -10.54
C ASP A 89 -13.26 -13.69 -10.32
N ALA A 90 -13.97 -12.60 -10.61
CA ALA A 90 -13.47 -11.25 -10.36
C ALA A 90 -13.40 -10.97 -8.86
N ARG A 91 -12.48 -10.08 -8.47
CA ARG A 91 -12.44 -9.56 -7.11
C ARG A 91 -13.75 -8.81 -6.81
N PRO A 92 -14.23 -8.83 -5.55
CA PRO A 92 -15.37 -8.03 -5.14
C PRO A 92 -15.21 -6.57 -5.55
N PHE A 93 -16.30 -5.95 -6.00
CA PHE A 93 -16.29 -4.55 -6.37
C PHE A 93 -15.94 -3.66 -5.17
N ALA A 94 -14.88 -2.86 -5.33
CA ALA A 94 -14.46 -1.84 -4.39
C ALA A 94 -15.17 -0.51 -4.68
N PRO A 95 -16.16 -0.07 -3.89
CA PRO A 95 -16.84 1.21 -4.12
C PRO A 95 -15.94 2.43 -3.89
N MET A 96 -14.82 2.23 -3.20
CA MET A 96 -13.77 3.24 -3.01
C MET A 96 -12.41 2.55 -3.05
N ALA A 97 -11.47 3.10 -3.80
CA ALA A 97 -10.10 2.63 -3.87
C ALA A 97 -9.13 3.78 -3.56
N ILE A 98 -8.13 3.50 -2.73
CA ILE A 98 -7.11 4.46 -2.33
C ILE A 98 -5.78 4.07 -2.97
N THR A 99 -5.12 5.04 -3.59
CA THR A 99 -3.72 4.94 -3.98
C THR A 99 -2.89 5.81 -3.05
N GLY A 100 -1.84 5.24 -2.48
CA GLY A 100 -0.91 5.98 -1.64
C GLY A 100 0.53 5.95 -2.16
N ASP A 101 1.39 6.72 -1.50
CA ASP A 101 2.85 6.66 -1.64
C ASP A 101 3.51 6.43 -0.27
N ILE A 102 4.76 5.98 -0.32
CA ILE A 102 5.67 5.93 0.83
C ILE A 102 7.06 6.51 0.49
N ASN A 103 7.15 7.30 -0.58
CA ASN A 103 8.41 7.79 -1.15
C ASN A 103 8.94 9.09 -0.52
N ALA A 104 8.55 9.40 0.72
CA ALA A 104 8.99 10.58 1.45
C ALA A 104 9.44 10.21 2.87
N ASP A 105 10.28 11.06 3.46
CA ASP A 105 10.81 10.85 4.81
C ASP A 105 9.69 10.68 5.85
N GLY A 106 9.89 9.72 6.76
CA GLY A 106 8.91 9.37 7.78
C GLY A 106 7.77 8.46 7.31
N LEU A 107 7.72 8.06 6.02
CA LEU A 107 6.77 7.08 5.47
C LEU A 107 7.41 5.69 5.32
N GLY A 108 6.58 4.66 5.09
CA GLY A 108 6.99 3.26 5.09
C GLY A 108 6.63 2.57 6.40
N LEU A 109 7.32 1.49 6.76
CA LEU A 109 7.05 0.79 8.01
C LEU A 109 7.31 1.73 9.20
N VAL A 110 6.37 1.78 10.14
CA VAL A 110 6.46 2.63 11.33
C VAL A 110 7.71 2.29 12.16
N ALA A 111 8.08 1.01 12.21
CA ALA A 111 9.24 0.50 12.92
C ALA A 111 10.59 1.07 12.43
N TRP A 112 10.67 1.57 11.20
CA TRP A 112 11.91 2.15 10.65
C TRP A 112 12.26 3.52 11.22
N TRP A 113 11.29 4.20 11.85
CA TRP A 113 11.41 5.59 12.28
C TRP A 113 11.37 5.74 13.81
N SER A 114 11.62 4.65 14.53
CA SER A 114 11.61 4.59 16.00
C SER A 114 12.99 4.78 16.60
#